data_AF-A0AAV9CIC2-F1
#
_entry.id   AF-A0AAV9CIC2-F1
#
_cell.length_a   1.000
_cell.length_b   1.000
_cell.length_c   1.000
_cell.angle_alpha   90.00
_cell.angle_beta   90.00
_cell.angle_gamma   90.00
#
_symmetry.space_group_name_H-M   'P 1'
#
loop_
_entity.id
_entity.type
_entity.pdbx_description
1 polymer ?
#
loop_
_entity_poly.entity_id
_entity_poly.type
_entity_poly.pdbx_seq_one_letter_code
_entity_poly.pdbx_strand_id
1 'polypeptide(L)'
;MASTTEPGSPPPPPVTEFIDAERRRGLLRRVSEEGGFVYAAAAAFAASAGGDGGLAEAETAREMAWEQLHSGPWDSVCPAWRDAYAMSCLHVAACHSLSGDDAAALRALDMGLLMGGPLLRPDLSSAVNRILSRSAKTAARADSHALIGNGNQVNPYFGFCGKDGIFC
;
A
#
# COMPACT_ATOMS: atom_id res chain seq x y z
N MET A 1 -31.33 -12.65 -30.70
CA MET A 1 -30.61 -13.44 -29.67
C MET A 1 -29.99 -12.45 -28.71
N ALA A 2 -30.65 -12.18 -27.58
CA ALA A 2 -30.14 -11.26 -26.56
C ALA A 2 -29.33 -12.08 -25.55
N SER A 3 -28.01 -11.96 -25.61
CA SER A 3 -27.12 -12.55 -24.61
C SER A 3 -27.25 -11.76 -23.32
N THR A 4 -27.80 -12.42 -22.30
CA THR A 4 -27.89 -11.91 -20.94
C THR A 4 -26.52 -12.14 -20.29
N THR A 5 -25.76 -11.06 -20.08
CA THR A 5 -24.52 -11.11 -19.30
C THR A 5 -24.89 -10.99 -17.83
N GLU A 6 -24.53 -11.98 -17.03
CA GLU A 6 -24.72 -11.96 -15.57
C GLU A 6 -23.93 -10.80 -14.93
N PRO A 7 -24.46 -10.15 -13.88
CA PRO A 7 -23.74 -9.11 -13.16
C PRO A 7 -22.63 -9.76 -12.32
N GLY A 8 -21.40 -9.64 -12.82
CA GLY A 8 -20.20 -10.01 -12.10
C GLY A 8 -20.13 -9.31 -10.74
N SER A 9 -19.68 -10.07 -9.74
CA SER A 9 -19.41 -9.60 -8.37
C SER A 9 -18.82 -8.18 -8.35
N PRO A 10 -19.30 -7.29 -7.46
CA PRO A 10 -18.75 -5.94 -7.37
C PRO A 10 -17.23 -6.01 -7.14
N PRO A 11 -16.44 -5.12 -7.79
CA PRO A 11 -15.02 -5.04 -7.52
C PRO A 11 -14.81 -4.82 -6.02
N PRO A 12 -13.75 -5.39 -5.42
CA PRO A 12 -13.44 -5.11 -4.02
C PRO A 12 -13.39 -3.60 -3.84
N PRO A 13 -13.93 -3.07 -2.71
CA PRO A 13 -13.94 -1.64 -2.47
C PRO A 13 -12.51 -1.13 -2.64
N PRO A 14 -12.33 0.00 -3.34
CA PRO A 14 -11.01 0.50 -3.62
C PRO A 14 -10.27 0.65 -2.29
N VAL A 15 -8.99 0.31 -2.32
CA VAL A 15 -8.09 0.43 -1.16
C VAL A 15 -8.08 1.86 -0.57
N THR A 16 -8.64 2.86 -1.24
CA THR A 16 -8.74 4.26 -0.83
C THR A 16 -9.56 4.55 0.44
N GLU A 17 -10.32 3.61 1.00
CA GLU A 17 -11.03 3.84 2.28
C GLU A 17 -10.32 3.25 3.51
N PHE A 18 -8.98 3.33 3.57
CA PHE A 18 -8.28 2.94 4.79
C PHE A 18 -8.56 3.89 5.96
N ILE A 19 -8.97 5.14 5.71
CA ILE A 19 -9.08 6.17 6.73
C ILE A 19 -10.52 6.64 6.87
N ASP A 20 -11.07 6.48 8.07
CA ASP A 20 -12.37 7.06 8.45
C ASP A 20 -12.43 8.57 8.15
N ALA A 21 -13.54 9.02 7.55
CA ALA A 21 -13.67 10.38 7.04
C ALA A 21 -13.69 11.43 8.15
N GLU A 22 -14.28 11.13 9.31
CA GLU A 22 -14.29 12.01 10.47
C GLU A 22 -12.89 12.12 11.09
N ARG A 23 -12.19 10.99 11.26
CA ARG A 23 -10.78 11.00 11.70
C ARG A 23 -9.89 11.82 10.77
N ARG A 24 -10.07 11.67 9.45
CA ARG A 24 -9.35 12.45 8.44
C ARG A 24 -9.61 13.94 8.58
N ARG A 25 -10.87 14.36 8.64
CA ARG A 25 -11.25 15.78 8.84
C ARG A 25 -10.69 16.33 10.14
N GLY A 26 -10.79 15.57 11.23
CA GLY A 26 -10.27 15.95 12.54
C GLY A 26 -8.76 16.15 12.52
N LEU A 27 -8.01 15.26 11.85
CA LEU A 27 -6.56 15.38 11.70
C LEU A 27 -6.17 16.58 10.84
N LEU A 28 -6.80 16.76 9.68
CA LEU A 28 -6.56 17.89 8.78
C LEU A 28 -6.78 19.24 9.48
N ARG A 29 -7.82 19.33 10.32
CA ARG A 29 -8.08 20.52 11.13
C ARG A 29 -6.92 20.79 12.10
N ARG A 30 -6.49 19.79 12.88
CA ARG A 30 -5.39 19.96 13.84
C ARG A 30 -4.10 20.39 13.16
N VAL A 31 -3.75 19.77 12.03
CA VAL A 31 -2.55 20.14 11.27
C VAL A 31 -2.66 21.56 10.71
N SER A 32 -3.85 21.98 10.30
CA SER A 32 -4.09 23.36 9.83
C SER A 32 -3.96 24.40 10.95
N GLU A 33 -4.36 24.07 12.18
CA GLU A 33 -4.20 24.91 13.37
C GLU A 33 -2.72 25.18 13.69
N GLU A 34 -1.83 24.25 13.33
CA GLU A 34 -0.37 24.39 13.41
C GLU A 34 0.26 25.08 12.19
N GLY A 35 -0.55 25.62 11.27
CA GLY A 35 -0.09 26.28 10.04
C GLY A 35 0.12 25.36 8.84
N GLY A 36 -0.23 24.07 8.94
CA GLY A 36 -0.07 23.06 7.90
C GLY A 36 -1.10 23.09 6.76
N PHE A 37 -1.52 24.27 6.30
CA PHE A 37 -2.58 24.40 5.28
C PHE A 37 -2.20 23.79 3.93
N VAL A 38 -0.93 23.94 3.52
CA VAL A 38 -0.42 23.35 2.26
C VAL A 38 -0.44 21.82 2.34
N TYR A 39 -0.04 21.27 3.48
CA TYR A 39 -0.18 19.85 3.78
C TYR A 39 -1.65 19.41 3.68
N ALA A 40 -2.56 20.15 4.31
CA ALA A 40 -3.97 19.78 4.33
C ALA A 40 -4.59 19.75 2.93
N ALA A 41 -4.22 20.69 2.06
CA ALA A 41 -4.65 20.70 0.67
C ALA A 41 -4.10 19.51 -0.12
N ALA A 42 -2.80 19.22 -0.01
CA ALA A 42 -2.17 18.09 -0.69
C ALA A 42 -2.75 16.74 -0.24
N ALA A 43 -2.94 16.55 1.07
CA ALA A 43 -3.54 15.33 1.62
C ALA A 43 -5.02 15.17 1.21
N ALA A 44 -5.79 16.27 1.16
CA ALA A 44 -7.17 16.22 0.68
C ALA A 44 -7.24 15.84 -0.80
N PHE A 45 -6.32 16.36 -1.63
CA PHE A 45 -6.22 16.01 -3.04
C PHE A 45 -5.87 14.52 -3.20
N ALA A 46 -4.82 14.05 -2.53
CA ALA A 46 -4.41 12.64 -2.53
C ALA A 46 -5.50 11.68 -2.04
N ALA A 47 -6.40 12.13 -1.14
CA ALA A 47 -7.55 11.34 -0.72
C ALA A 47 -8.64 11.23 -1.80
N SER A 48 -8.73 12.21 -2.70
CA SER A 48 -9.73 12.27 -3.78
C SER A 48 -9.23 11.71 -5.11
N ALA A 49 -7.92 11.77 -5.35
CA ALA A 49 -7.26 11.27 -6.56
C ALA A 49 -6.70 9.86 -6.31
N GLY A 50 -7.14 8.88 -7.12
CA GLY A 50 -6.61 7.52 -7.07
C GLY A 50 -5.48 7.29 -8.06
N GLY A 51 -4.60 6.32 -7.77
CA GLY A 51 -3.53 5.88 -8.66
C GLY A 51 -2.46 6.95 -8.86
N ASP A 52 -1.90 7.04 -10.07
CA ASP A 52 -0.78 7.92 -10.40
C ASP A 52 -1.13 9.41 -10.23
N GLY A 53 -2.39 9.78 -10.45
CA GLY A 53 -2.88 11.16 -10.34
C GLY A 53 -2.96 11.70 -8.91
N GLY A 54 -2.81 10.86 -7.89
CA GLY A 54 -2.72 11.29 -6.49
C GLY A 54 -1.39 10.94 -5.81
N LEU A 55 -0.49 10.23 -6.51
CA LEU A 55 0.76 9.75 -5.95
C LEU A 55 1.72 10.92 -5.65
N ALA A 56 1.87 11.86 -6.58
CA ALA A 56 2.76 13.00 -6.42
C ALA A 56 2.37 13.87 -5.21
N GLU A 57 1.07 14.11 -5.02
CA GLU A 57 0.54 14.87 -3.89
C GLU A 57 0.64 14.08 -2.57
N ALA A 58 0.45 12.76 -2.61
CA ALA A 58 0.67 11.91 -1.45
C ALA A 58 2.14 11.92 -0.99
N GLU A 59 3.09 11.85 -1.93
CA GLU A 59 4.52 11.96 -1.67
C GLU A 59 4.89 13.35 -1.16
N THR A 60 4.38 14.41 -1.79
CA THR A 60 4.59 15.78 -1.34
C THR A 60 4.06 15.99 0.08
N ALA A 61 2.86 15.47 0.39
CA ALA A 61 2.31 15.50 1.74
C ALA A 61 3.14 14.70 2.73
N ARG A 62 3.74 13.58 2.31
CA ARG A 62 4.64 12.77 3.16
C ARG A 62 5.92 13.53 3.47
N GLU A 63 6.56 14.15 2.48
CA GLU A 63 7.79 14.93 2.67
C GLU A 63 7.54 16.16 3.55
N MET A 64 6.45 16.91 3.33
CA MET A 64 6.07 18.03 4.20
C MET A 64 5.90 17.58 5.66
N ALA A 65 5.21 16.46 5.90
CA ALA A 65 5.06 15.92 7.26
C ALA A 65 6.40 15.44 7.83
N TRP A 66 7.27 14.86 7.00
CA TRP A 66 8.60 14.41 7.42
C TRP A 66 9.50 15.57 7.86
N GLU A 67 9.53 16.67 7.11
CA GLU A 67 10.27 17.88 7.46
C GLU A 67 9.80 18.44 8.81
N GLN A 68 8.48 18.47 9.03
CA GLN A 68 7.91 18.92 10.31
C GLN A 68 8.28 17.99 11.47
N LEU A 69 8.34 16.68 11.26
CA LEU A 69 8.82 15.72 12.26
C LEU A 69 10.32 15.88 12.60
N HIS A 70 11.11 16.38 11.66
CA HIS A 70 12.57 16.53 11.80
C HIS A 70 13.03 17.96 12.11
N SER A 71 12.09 18.88 12.34
CA SER A 71 12.39 20.30 12.61
C SER A 71 12.91 20.56 14.04
N GLY A 72 12.85 19.57 14.94
CA GLY A 72 13.28 19.72 16.33
C GLY A 72 13.31 18.40 17.11
N PRO A 73 13.61 18.45 18.42
CA PRO A 73 13.57 17.28 19.29
C PRO A 73 12.20 16.61 19.21
N TRP A 74 12.17 15.27 19.08
CA TRP A 74 10.94 14.50 18.84
C TRP A 74 9.79 14.83 19.80
N ASP A 75 10.09 15.09 21.08
CA ASP A 75 9.10 15.42 22.12
C ASP A 75 8.47 16.82 21.97
N SER A 76 9.14 17.74 21.27
CA SER A 76 8.64 19.09 21.00
C SER A 76 7.73 19.18 19.77
N VAL A 77 7.69 18.14 18.95
CA VAL A 77 6.89 18.13 17.73
C VAL A 77 5.42 17.84 18.07
N CYS A 78 4.51 18.67 17.54
CA CYS A 78 3.07 18.49 17.75
C CYS A 78 2.63 17.08 17.30
N PRO A 79 1.92 16.31 18.16
CA PRO A 79 1.48 14.96 17.84
C PRO A 79 0.66 14.84 16.54
N ALA A 80 0.00 15.93 16.13
CA ALA A 80 -0.74 15.99 14.87
C ALA A 80 0.15 15.71 13.65
N TRP A 81 1.42 16.11 13.66
CA TRP A 81 2.36 15.84 12.55
C TRP A 81 2.76 14.37 12.46
N ARG A 82 2.76 13.63 13.58
CA ARG A 82 2.98 12.17 13.57
C ARG A 82 1.80 11.44 12.95
N ASP A 83 0.59 11.84 13.30
CA ASP A 83 -0.62 11.30 12.67
C ASP A 83 -0.70 11.70 11.18
N ALA A 84 -0.26 12.92 10.84
CA ALA A 84 -0.18 13.41 9.47
C ALA A 84 0.78 12.57 8.61
N TYR A 85 1.96 12.26 9.14
CA TYR A 85 2.91 11.39 8.44
C TYR A 85 2.32 9.99 8.18
N ALA A 86 1.66 9.40 9.18
CA ALA A 86 0.95 8.13 9.02
C ALA A 86 -0.13 8.18 7.93
N MET A 87 -0.90 9.29 7.87
CA MET A 87 -1.92 9.51 6.86
C MET A 87 -1.32 9.59 5.45
N SER A 88 -0.23 10.33 5.27
CA SER A 88 0.44 10.44 3.97
C SER A 88 1.02 9.09 3.52
N CYS A 89 1.58 8.30 4.43
CA CYS A 89 2.02 6.93 4.14
C CYS A 89 0.88 6.02 3.67
N LEU A 90 -0.33 6.16 4.25
CA LEU A 90 -1.52 5.44 3.79
C LEU A 90 -1.94 5.85 2.37
N HIS A 91 -1.86 7.14 2.04
CA HIS A 91 -2.16 7.63 0.69
C HIS A 91 -1.15 7.11 -0.34
N VAL A 92 0.15 7.20 -0.04
CA VAL A 92 1.21 6.66 -0.92
C VAL A 92 1.03 5.16 -1.12
N ALA A 93 0.73 4.41 -0.05
CA ALA A 93 0.48 2.98 -0.14
C ALA A 93 -0.76 2.63 -0.97
N ALA A 94 -1.83 3.43 -0.84
CA ALA A 94 -3.03 3.25 -1.66
C ALA A 94 -2.73 3.48 -3.14
N CYS A 95 -1.95 4.51 -3.50
CA CYS A 95 -1.54 4.77 -4.88
C CYS A 95 -0.69 3.62 -5.44
N HIS A 96 0.38 3.20 -4.76
CA HIS A 96 1.21 2.07 -5.21
C HIS A 96 0.41 0.76 -5.32
N SER A 97 -0.49 0.51 -4.37
CA SER A 97 -1.38 -0.64 -4.41
C SER A 97 -2.31 -0.62 -5.62
N LEU A 98 -2.71 0.54 -6.14
CA LEU A 98 -3.56 0.66 -7.32
C LEU A 98 -2.74 0.43 -8.60
N SER A 99 -1.48 0.84 -8.61
CA SER A 99 -0.54 0.60 -9.73
C SER A 99 0.04 -0.82 -9.73
N GLY A 100 -0.31 -1.66 -8.74
CA GLY A 100 0.11 -3.05 -8.62
C GLY A 100 1.48 -3.27 -7.95
N ASP A 101 2.08 -2.21 -7.41
CA ASP A 101 3.34 -2.29 -6.67
C ASP A 101 3.09 -2.50 -5.17
N ASP A 102 2.71 -3.72 -4.81
CA ASP A 102 2.47 -4.12 -3.41
C ASP A 102 3.73 -3.95 -2.54
N ALA A 103 4.93 -4.08 -3.11
CA ALA A 103 6.18 -3.95 -2.38
C ALA A 103 6.45 -2.49 -1.98
N ALA A 104 6.29 -1.54 -2.90
CA ALA A 104 6.38 -0.12 -2.58
C ALA A 104 5.29 0.31 -1.59
N ALA A 105 4.07 -0.23 -1.75
CA ALA A 105 2.98 0.04 -0.82
C ALA A 105 3.32 -0.42 0.61
N LEU A 106 3.85 -1.63 0.78
CA LEU A 106 4.24 -2.16 2.10
C LEU A 106 5.39 -1.34 2.73
N ARG A 107 6.37 -0.90 1.94
CA ARG A 107 7.44 -0.02 2.43
C ARG A 107 6.90 1.31 2.96
N ALA A 108 5.94 1.91 2.25
CA ALA A 108 5.29 3.13 2.70
C ALA A 108 4.52 2.92 4.02
N LEU A 109 3.81 1.80 4.16
CA LEU A 109 3.08 1.45 5.40
C LEU A 109 4.01 1.17 6.58
N ASP A 110 5.14 0.50 6.36
CA ASP A 110 6.14 0.22 7.40
C ASP A 110 6.71 1.51 8.00
N MET A 111 7.03 2.49 7.14
CA MET A 111 7.43 3.83 7.59
C MET A 111 6.33 4.53 8.38
N GLY A 112 5.07 4.41 7.95
CA GLY A 112 3.93 4.92 8.70
C GLY A 112 3.77 4.25 10.08
N LEU A 113 4.03 2.96 10.21
CA LEU A 113 3.96 2.24 11.49
C LEU A 113 5.11 2.57 12.44
N LEU A 114 6.30 2.77 11.89
CA LEU A 114 7.51 3.09 12.65
C LEU A 114 7.46 4.51 13.22
N MET A 115 7.13 5.49 12.36
CA MET A 115 7.24 6.93 12.67
C MET A 115 5.91 7.62 12.94
N GLY A 116 4.79 6.97 12.59
CA GLY A 116 3.47 7.54 12.72
C GLY A 116 2.93 7.58 14.15
N GLY A 117 1.96 8.47 14.33
CA GLY A 117 1.20 8.60 15.57
C GLY A 117 0.20 7.45 15.77
N PRO A 118 -0.33 7.28 17.00
CA PRO A 118 -1.18 6.14 17.33
C PRO A 118 -2.56 6.19 16.67
N LEU A 119 -3.02 7.35 16.18
CA LEU A 119 -4.40 7.54 15.72
C LEU A 119 -4.76 6.64 14.55
N LEU A 120 -3.82 6.45 13.61
CA LEU A 120 -4.02 5.69 12.36
C LEU A 120 -3.35 4.31 12.38
N ARG A 121 -2.81 3.87 13.52
CA ARG A 121 -2.25 2.51 13.67
C ARG A 121 -3.21 1.38 13.28
N PRO A 122 -4.51 1.39 13.66
CA PRO A 122 -5.43 0.33 13.22
C PRO A 122 -5.64 0.35 11.71
N ASP A 123 -5.71 1.54 11.12
CA ASP A 123 -5.90 1.75 9.69
C ASP A 123 -4.67 1.27 8.89
N LEU A 124 -3.45 1.59 9.34
CA LEU A 124 -2.17 1.08 8.81
C LEU A 124 -2.08 -0.45 8.88
N SER A 125 -2.40 -1.03 10.04
CA SER A 125 -2.34 -2.49 10.25
C SER A 125 -3.34 -3.21 9.36
N SER A 126 -4.54 -2.65 9.19
CA SER A 126 -5.56 -3.16 8.29
C SER A 126 -5.10 -3.11 6.83
N ALA A 127 -4.46 -2.00 6.41
CA ALA A 127 -3.89 -1.87 5.08
C ALA A 127 -2.80 -2.92 4.79
N VAL A 128 -1.86 -3.12 5.72
CA VAL A 128 -0.82 -4.16 5.61
C VAL A 128 -1.46 -5.53 5.43
N ASN A 129 -2.40 -5.91 6.29
CA ASN A 129 -3.08 -7.20 6.21
C ASN A 129 -3.81 -7.40 4.88
N ARG A 130 -4.46 -6.34 4.35
CA ARG A 130 -5.15 -6.39 3.06
C ARG A 130 -4.17 -6.62 1.90
N ILE A 131 -3.05 -5.91 1.88
CA ILE A 131 -2.03 -6.06 0.83
C ILE A 131 -1.41 -7.47 0.89
N LEU A 132 -0.93 -7.90 2.06
CA LEU A 132 -0.35 -9.23 2.22
C LEU A 132 -1.32 -10.36 1.83
N SER A 133 -2.58 -10.26 2.22
CA SER A 133 -3.62 -11.23 1.86
C SER A 133 -3.86 -11.28 0.36
N ARG A 134 -3.77 -10.14 -0.34
CA ARG A 134 -3.88 -10.07 -1.80
C ARG A 134 -2.67 -10.71 -2.46
N SER A 135 -1.45 -10.34 -2.05
CA SER A 135 -0.22 -10.90 -2.64
C SER A 135 -0.16 -12.42 -2.47
N ALA A 136 -0.58 -12.96 -1.31
CA ALA A 136 -0.67 -14.40 -1.08
C ALA A 136 -1.68 -15.10 -2.02
N LYS A 137 -2.85 -14.49 -2.26
CA LYS A 137 -3.84 -15.02 -3.21
C LYS A 137 -3.33 -15.00 -4.65
N THR A 138 -2.59 -13.95 -5.03
CA THR A 138 -1.97 -13.85 -6.36
C THR A 138 -0.93 -14.96 -6.56
N ALA A 139 -0.09 -15.24 -5.55
CA ALA A 139 0.87 -16.33 -5.60
C ALA A 139 0.17 -17.69 -5.77
N ALA A 140 -0.84 -17.99 -4.94
CA ALA A 140 -1.60 -19.26 -5.03
C ALA A 140 -2.30 -19.44 -6.40
N ARG A 141 -2.78 -18.34 -7.00
CA ARG A 141 -3.39 -18.37 -8.35
C ARG A 141 -2.35 -18.59 -9.44
N ALA A 142 -1.15 -18.03 -9.31
CA ALA A 142 -0.04 -18.28 -10.23
C ALA A 142 0.38 -19.75 -10.19
N ASP A 143 0.49 -20.33 -9.00
CA ASP A 143 0.78 -21.76 -8.82
C ASP A 143 -0.30 -22.65 -9.46
N SER A 144 -1.58 -22.29 -9.25
CA SER A 144 -2.71 -23.00 -9.86
C SER A 144 -2.71 -22.91 -11.40
N HIS A 145 -2.36 -21.75 -11.97
CA HIS A 145 -2.26 -21.57 -13.41
C HIS A 145 -1.05 -22.31 -14.01
N ALA A 146 0.07 -22.38 -13.28
CA ALA A 146 1.24 -23.19 -13.66
C ALA A 146 0.91 -24.69 -13.68
N LEU A 147 0.04 -25.17 -12.78
CA LEU A 147 -0.43 -26.56 -12.78
C LEU A 147 -1.39 -26.89 -13.93
N ILE A 148 -2.20 -25.92 -14.40
CA ILE A 148 -3.09 -26.11 -15.56
C ILE A 148 -2.33 -25.99 -16.89
N GLY A 149 -1.27 -25.18 -16.95
CA GLY A 149 -0.45 -24.96 -18.14
C GLY A 149 0.54 -26.08 -18.50
N ASN A 150 0.70 -27.09 -17.64
CA ASN A 150 1.66 -28.19 -17.85
C ASN A 150 0.99 -29.48 -18.38
N GLY A 151 -0.07 -29.34 -19.15
CA GLY A 151 -0.64 -30.41 -19.96
C GLY A 151 0.17 -30.59 -21.25
N ASN A 152 1.19 -31.45 -21.19
CA ASN A 152 1.91 -32.05 -22.33
C ASN A 152 3.17 -31.33 -22.86
N GLN A 153 4.25 -31.36 -22.08
CA GLN A 153 5.63 -31.45 -22.60
C GLN A 153 6.38 -32.46 -21.72
N VAL A 154 6.19 -33.75 -22.01
CA VAL A 154 7.16 -34.77 -21.60
C VAL A 154 8.44 -34.52 -22.39
N ASN A 155 9.40 -33.82 -21.78
CA ASN A 155 10.71 -33.60 -22.37
C ASN A 155 11.65 -34.76 -21.96
N PRO A 156 12.07 -35.65 -22.89
CA PRO A 156 12.82 -36.87 -22.56
C PRO A 156 14.32 -36.64 -22.29
N TYR A 157 14.78 -35.39 -22.11
CA TYR A 157 16.21 -35.06 -22.07
C TYR A 157 16.76 -34.57 -20.72
N PHE A 158 16.02 -34.68 -19.62
CA PHE A 158 16.63 -34.46 -18.29
C PHE A 158 17.39 -35.72 -17.83
N GLY A 159 18.55 -35.93 -18.46
CA GLY A 159 19.58 -36.84 -18.00
C GLY A 159 20.23 -36.31 -16.73
N PHE A 160 20.07 -37.05 -15.64
CA PHE A 160 20.81 -36.84 -14.40
C PHE A 160 22.27 -37.23 -14.66
N CYS A 161 23.14 -36.25 -14.92
CA CYS A 161 24.58 -36.47 -15.01
C CYS A 161 25.13 -36.63 -13.59
N GLY A 162 25.29 -37.89 -13.16
CA GLY A 162 25.96 -38.26 -11.92
C GLY A 162 27.45 -37.87 -11.98
N LYS A 163 27.90 -37.20 -10.93
CA LYS A 163 29.28 -36.76 -10.73
C LYS A 163 30.24 -37.94 -10.63
N ASP A 164 31.41 -37.69 -11.19
CA ASP A 164 32.59 -38.53 -11.26
C ASP A 164 32.99 -39.24 -9.95
N GLY A 165 33.40 -40.51 -10.06
CA GLY A 165 34.66 -40.94 -9.44
C GLY A 165 34.69 -42.24 -8.61
N ILE A 166 35.28 -43.28 -9.22
CA ILE A 166 36.32 -44.18 -8.65
C ILE A 166 35.88 -45.50 -7.92
N PHE A 167 36.19 -46.59 -8.64
CA PHE A 167 36.79 -47.90 -8.28
C PHE A 167 36.05 -49.05 -7.56
N CYS A 168 36.42 -50.24 -8.08
CA CYS A 168 36.21 -51.65 -7.71
C CYS A 168 34.82 -52.26 -7.91
#